data_AF-A0A6B0B4D6-F1
#
_entry.id   AF-A0A6B0B4D6-F1
#
_cell.length_a   1.000
_cell.length_b   1.000
_cell.length_c   1.000
_cell.angle_alpha   90.00
_cell.angle_beta   90.00
_cell.angle_gamma   90.00
#
_symmetry.space_group_name_H-M   'P 1'
#
loop_
_entity.id
_entity.type
_entity.pdbx_description
1 polymer ?
#
loop_
_entity_poly.entity_id
_entity_poly.type
_entity_poly.pdbx_seq_one_letter_code
_entity_poly.pdbx_strand_id
1 'polypeptide(L)'
;DSMVKNNKTIDKPKQLLEELLQYLDANRNNIAGDGYSSVKNGDIKAIYKRDYLCILGETVKEKLTHELQTITGQWDKKGYLIKGEKDRLQKQVKHQTVKYRGFAIRREVLEELGFDFSNSYNPNSDY
;
A
#
# COMPACT_ATOMS: atom_id res chain seq x y z
N ASP A 1 -26.66 -24.99 -17.71
CA ASP A 1 -25.38 -25.36 -18.36
C ASP A 1 -24.54 -24.15 -18.70
N SER A 2 -23.23 -24.09 -18.53
CA SER A 2 -22.22 -24.89 -17.83
C SER A 2 -20.93 -24.05 -17.96
N MET A 3 -20.04 -24.11 -16.95
CA MET A 3 -18.69 -23.51 -16.89
C MET A 3 -18.50 -22.16 -16.16
N VAL A 4 -18.72 -22.12 -14.84
CA VAL A 4 -17.86 -21.28 -13.97
C VAL A 4 -16.63 -22.13 -13.63
N LYS A 5 -15.67 -22.12 -14.53
CA LYS A 5 -14.39 -22.84 -14.40
C LYS A 5 -13.66 -22.34 -13.14
N ASN A 6 -13.41 -23.25 -12.21
CA ASN A 6 -12.24 -23.28 -11.35
C ASN A 6 -11.82 -21.96 -10.68
N ASN A 7 -12.61 -21.40 -9.77
CA ASN A 7 -12.02 -20.52 -8.75
C ASN A 7 -11.66 -21.37 -7.54
N LYS A 8 -10.51 -22.07 -7.61
CA LYS A 8 -9.66 -22.16 -6.42
C LYS A 8 -9.37 -20.71 -6.06
N THR A 9 -10.16 -20.15 -5.15
CA THR A 9 -10.12 -18.76 -4.69
C THR A 9 -8.84 -18.53 -3.90
N ILE A 10 -7.71 -18.68 -4.57
CA ILE A 10 -6.47 -18.07 -4.13
C ILE A 10 -6.80 -16.59 -4.10
N ASP A 11 -6.72 -15.96 -2.93
CA ASP A 11 -6.90 -14.53 -2.74
C ASP A 11 -5.77 -13.77 -3.45
N LYS A 12 -5.73 -13.86 -4.78
CA LYS A 12 -4.82 -13.14 -5.67
C LYS A 12 -4.69 -11.65 -5.31
N PRO A 13 -5.77 -10.89 -5.01
CA PRO A 13 -5.62 -9.52 -4.51
C PRO A 13 -4.85 -9.43 -3.19
N LYS A 14 -5.00 -10.40 -2.28
CA LYS A 14 -4.27 -10.45 -1.01
C LYS A 14 -2.80 -10.81 -1.26
N GLN A 15 -2.54 -11.82 -2.08
CA GLN A 15 -1.17 -12.21 -2.46
C GLN A 15 -0.40 -11.07 -3.14
N LEU A 16 -1.02 -10.37 -4.08
CA LEU A 16 -0.37 -9.24 -4.76
C LEU A 16 -0.14 -8.05 -3.82
N LEU A 17 -1.04 -7.83 -2.86
CA LEU A 17 -0.83 -6.84 -1.82
C LEU A 17 0.35 -7.26 -0.93
N GLU A 18 0.39 -8.51 -0.48
CA GLU A 18 1.49 -9.07 0.31
C GLU A 18 2.83 -8.96 -0.43
N GLU A 19 2.91 -9.32 -1.71
CA GLU A 19 4.11 -9.14 -2.54
C GLU A 19 4.54 -7.67 -2.64
N LEU A 20 3.58 -6.75 -2.80
CA LEU A 20 3.85 -5.30 -2.82
C LEU A 20 4.39 -4.84 -1.47
N LEU A 21 3.79 -5.28 -0.37
CA LEU A 21 4.23 -4.93 0.99
C LEU A 21 5.61 -5.51 1.27
N GLN A 22 5.87 -6.78 0.92
CA GLN A 22 7.19 -7.40 1.07
C GLN A 22 8.25 -6.69 0.23
N TYR A 23 7.90 -6.26 -0.98
CA TYR A 23 8.78 -5.46 -1.82
C TYR A 23 9.10 -4.09 -1.18
N LEU A 24 8.10 -3.41 -0.61
CA LEU A 24 8.31 -2.15 0.11
C LEU A 24 9.12 -2.36 1.38
N ASP A 25 8.88 -3.45 2.10
CA ASP A 25 9.60 -3.81 3.32
C ASP A 25 11.10 -4.05 3.04
N ALA A 26 11.41 -4.74 1.93
CA ALA A 26 12.77 -4.89 1.43
C ALA A 26 13.39 -3.57 0.92
N ASN A 27 12.56 -2.60 0.49
CA ASN A 27 12.98 -1.30 -0.03
C ASN A 27 12.52 -0.14 0.88
N ARG A 28 12.63 -0.30 2.20
CA ARG A 28 12.27 0.73 3.20
C ARG A 28 13.00 2.06 2.99
N ASN A 29 14.16 2.05 2.34
CA ASN A 29 14.91 3.24 1.93
C ASN A 29 14.19 4.11 0.88
N ASN A 30 13.21 3.56 0.16
CA ASN A 30 12.37 4.27 -0.81
C ASN A 30 10.97 4.55 -0.25
N ILE A 31 10.75 4.34 1.05
CA ILE A 31 9.54 4.74 1.74
C ILE A 31 9.78 6.09 2.41
N ALA A 32 8.87 7.03 2.15
CA ALA A 32 8.86 8.32 2.83
C ALA A 32 7.70 8.37 3.84
N GLY A 33 7.67 9.39 4.69
CA GLY A 33 6.52 9.63 5.56
C GLY A 33 6.87 9.72 7.04
N ASP A 34 5.89 9.42 7.88
CA ASP A 34 6.01 9.66 9.32
C ASP A 34 6.98 8.65 9.94
N GLY A 35 8.06 9.13 10.57
CA GLY A 35 9.11 8.28 11.11
C GLY A 35 10.15 7.81 10.08
N TYR A 36 9.93 8.02 8.78
CA TYR A 36 10.92 7.74 7.73
C TYR A 36 11.71 9.00 7.37
N SER A 37 13.02 8.85 7.16
CA SER A 37 13.84 9.93 6.60
C SER A 37 13.45 10.20 5.15
N SER A 38 13.65 11.44 4.68
CA SER A 38 13.49 11.79 3.27
C SER A 38 14.26 10.81 2.38
N VAL A 39 13.60 10.28 1.35
CA VAL A 39 14.25 9.43 0.35
C VAL A 39 15.30 10.27 -0.37
N LYS A 40 16.59 10.00 -0.09
CA LYS A 40 17.73 10.78 -0.62
C LYS A 40 18.14 10.33 -2.02
N ASN A 41 18.01 9.03 -2.32
CA ASN A 41 18.41 8.44 -3.59
C ASN A 41 17.25 7.59 -4.15
N GLY A 42 16.63 8.06 -5.23
CA GLY A 42 15.58 7.34 -5.96
C GLY A 42 14.16 7.88 -5.74
N ASP A 43 13.22 7.27 -6.45
CA ASP A 43 11.81 7.62 -6.37
C ASP A 43 11.14 7.01 -5.13
N ILE A 44 10.27 7.80 -4.50
CA ILE A 44 9.43 7.35 -3.40
C ILE A 44 8.48 6.28 -3.94
N LYS A 45 8.46 5.09 -3.35
CA LYS A 45 7.57 3.99 -3.76
C LYS A 45 6.31 3.93 -2.92
N ALA A 46 6.41 4.32 -1.65
CA ALA A 46 5.28 4.45 -0.76
C ALA A 46 5.49 5.56 0.26
N ILE A 47 4.38 6.06 0.79
CA ILE A 47 4.35 7.07 1.83
C ILE A 47 3.64 6.48 3.05
N TYR A 48 4.39 6.19 4.09
CA TYR A 48 3.86 5.72 5.35
C TYR A 48 3.26 6.87 6.17
N LYS A 49 2.04 6.63 6.68
CA LYS A 49 1.34 7.48 7.62
C LYS A 49 0.89 6.62 8.79
N ARG A 50 0.80 7.23 9.98
CA ARG A 50 0.46 6.52 11.23
C ARG A 50 -0.81 5.67 11.13
N ASP A 51 -1.76 6.08 10.29
CA ASP A 51 -3.06 5.42 10.09
C ASP A 51 -3.12 4.53 8.84
N TYR A 52 -2.21 4.71 7.87
CA TYR A 52 -2.25 4.00 6.57
C TYR A 52 -0.92 4.06 5.82
N LEU A 53 -0.68 3.07 4.95
CA LEU A 53 0.42 3.09 4.00
C LEU A 53 -0.08 3.48 2.61
N CYS A 54 0.37 4.61 2.09
CA CYS A 54 0.02 5.06 0.73
C CYS A 54 1.03 4.56 -0.28
N ILE A 55 0.72 3.48 -0.99
CA ILE A 55 1.57 2.94 -2.04
C ILE A 55 1.36 3.79 -3.30
N LEU A 56 2.44 4.31 -3.89
CA LEU A 56 2.31 5.15 -5.08
C LEU A 56 1.67 4.38 -6.24
N GLY A 57 0.81 5.07 -6.99
CA GLY A 57 0.09 4.45 -8.11
C GLY A 57 1.04 3.85 -9.15
N GLU A 58 2.23 4.44 -9.33
CA GLU A 58 3.28 3.92 -10.22
C GLU A 58 3.81 2.58 -9.73
N THR A 59 4.16 2.45 -8.45
CA THR A 59 4.63 1.17 -7.87
C THR A 59 3.57 0.07 -7.98
N VAL A 60 2.31 0.41 -7.71
CA VAL A 60 1.20 -0.53 -7.88
C VAL A 60 1.04 -0.91 -9.36
N LYS A 61 1.13 0.06 -10.27
CA LYS A 61 1.03 -0.17 -11.73
C LYS A 61 2.18 -1.02 -12.26
N GLU A 62 3.41 -0.84 -11.78
CA GLU A 62 4.58 -1.64 -12.17
C GLU A 62 4.41 -3.13 -11.82
N LYS A 63 3.78 -3.43 -10.68
CA LYS A 63 3.54 -4.82 -10.25
C LYS A 63 2.32 -5.44 -10.89
N LEU A 64 1.24 -4.68 -10.98
CA LEU A 64 -0.06 -5.20 -11.41
C LEU A 64 -0.29 -5.08 -12.92
N THR A 65 0.43 -4.18 -13.59
CA THR A 65 0.40 -3.89 -15.03
C THR A 65 -1.00 -3.94 -15.64
N HIS A 66 -1.45 -5.13 -16.07
CA HIS A 66 -2.73 -5.37 -16.74
C HIS A 66 -3.92 -5.62 -15.79
N GLU A 67 -3.68 -6.06 -14.56
CA GLU A 67 -4.73 -6.43 -13.58
C GLU A 67 -4.99 -5.33 -12.53
N LEU A 68 -4.37 -4.15 -12.68
CA LEU A 68 -4.47 -3.04 -11.74
C LEU A 68 -5.92 -2.71 -11.37
N GLN A 69 -6.79 -2.50 -12.36
CA GLN A 69 -8.19 -2.12 -12.10
C GLN A 69 -8.97 -3.21 -11.38
N THR A 70 -8.78 -4.47 -11.79
CA THR A 70 -9.47 -5.62 -11.19
C THR A 70 -9.05 -5.78 -9.72
N ILE A 71 -7.75 -5.74 -9.44
CA ILE A 71 -7.21 -5.95 -8.10
C ILE A 71 -7.54 -4.77 -7.19
N THR A 72 -7.36 -3.54 -7.65
CA THR A 72 -7.71 -2.34 -6.85
C THR A 72 -9.22 -2.25 -6.58
N GLY A 73 -10.06 -2.66 -7.53
CA GLY A 73 -11.49 -2.79 -7.31
C GLY A 73 -11.86 -3.88 -6.30
N GLN A 74 -11.11 -4.99 -6.26
CA GLN A 74 -11.29 -6.00 -5.21
C GLN A 74 -10.82 -5.51 -3.85
N TRP A 75 -9.70 -4.78 -3.78
CA TRP A 75 -9.25 -4.15 -2.54
C TRP A 75 -10.29 -3.17 -1.98
N ASP A 76 -10.94 -2.39 -2.85
CA ASP A 76 -12.03 -1.50 -2.45
C ASP A 76 -13.23 -2.27 -1.89
N LYS A 77 -13.68 -3.31 -2.62
CA LYS A 77 -14.79 -4.18 -2.17
C LYS A 77 -14.51 -4.88 -0.86
N LYS A 78 -13.26 -5.25 -0.60
CA LYS A 78 -12.81 -5.86 0.65
C LYS A 78 -12.53 -4.85 1.76
N GLY A 79 -12.63 -3.55 1.49
CA GLY A 79 -12.38 -2.49 2.46
C GLY A 79 -10.91 -2.24 2.76
N TYR A 80 -9.99 -2.78 1.96
CA TYR A 80 -8.55 -2.66 2.23
C TYR A 80 -8.03 -1.23 2.02
N LEU A 81 -8.69 -0.49 1.14
CA LEU A 81 -8.32 0.87 0.76
C LEU A 81 -9.07 1.92 1.58
N ILE A 82 -8.35 3.01 1.87
CA ILE A 82 -8.94 4.28 2.29
C ILE A 82 -9.23 5.06 1.03
N LYS A 83 -10.53 5.28 0.78
CA LYS A 83 -10.97 6.08 -0.34
C LYS A 83 -10.46 7.51 -0.23
N GLY A 84 -10.01 8.03 -1.37
CA GLY A 84 -9.60 9.41 -1.56
C GLY A 84 -10.78 10.36 -1.67
N GLU A 85 -10.48 11.62 -1.99
CA GLU A 85 -11.51 12.63 -2.26
C GLU A 85 -12.46 12.19 -3.38
N LYS A 86 -13.76 12.45 -3.20
CA LYS A 86 -14.82 12.09 -4.16
C LYS A 86 -14.90 10.59 -4.46
N ASP A 87 -14.74 9.75 -3.45
CA ASP A 87 -14.95 8.29 -3.55
C ASP A 87 -13.96 7.59 -4.51
N ARG A 88 -12.79 8.21 -4.75
CA ARG A 88 -11.75 7.67 -5.62
C ARG A 88 -10.93 6.59 -4.91
N LEU A 89 -10.54 5.54 -5.64
CA LEU A 89 -9.65 4.49 -5.10
C LEU A 89 -8.26 5.02 -4.71
N GLN A 90 -7.77 6.02 -5.42
CA GLN A 90 -6.50 6.68 -5.13
C GLN A 90 -6.71 7.87 -4.20
N LYS A 91 -5.87 7.94 -3.16
CA LYS A 91 -5.80 9.06 -2.23
C LYS A 91 -4.62 9.96 -2.62
N GLN A 92 -4.87 11.26 -2.60
CA GLN A 92 -3.79 12.24 -2.70
C GLN A 92 -3.14 12.40 -1.32
N VAL A 93 -1.83 12.22 -1.25
CA VAL A 93 -1.05 12.43 -0.03
C VAL A 93 -0.02 13.52 -0.31
N LYS A 94 0.01 14.52 0.55
CA LYS A 94 1.05 15.55 0.52
C LYS A 94 2.19 15.08 1.40
N HIS A 95 3.38 14.94 0.83
CA HIS A 95 4.60 14.73 1.59
C HIS A 95 5.56 15.88 1.28
N GLN A 96 5.97 16.59 2.33
CA GLN A 96 6.72 17.85 2.23
C GLN A 96 5.98 18.86 1.34
N THR A 97 6.46 19.08 0.12
CA THR A 97 5.93 20.05 -0.85
C THR A 97 5.26 19.37 -2.06
N VAL A 98 5.50 18.07 -2.25
CA VAL A 98 5.01 17.32 -3.42
C VAL A 98 3.72 16.59 -3.07
N LYS A 99 2.76 16.64 -3.99
CA LYS A 99 1.50 15.90 -3.88
C LYS A 99 1.62 14.62 -4.67
N TYR A 100 1.61 13.49 -3.97
CA TYR A 100 1.61 12.17 -4.57
C TYR A 100 0.20 11.60 -4.64
N ARG A 101 -0.02 10.66 -5.57
CA ARG A 101 -1.27 9.90 -5.67
C ARG A 101 -0.96 8.42 -5.59
N GLY A 102 -1.70 7.74 -4.73
CA GLY A 102 -1.46 6.34 -4.44
C GLY A 102 -2.68 5.67 -3.83
N PHE A 103 -2.52 4.38 -3.58
CA PHE A 103 -3.51 3.54 -2.92
C PHE A 103 -3.19 3.51 -1.43
N ALA A 104 -4.05 4.12 -0.63
CA ALA A 104 -3.88 4.17 0.82
C ALA A 104 -4.43 2.87 1.43
N ILE A 105 -3.54 1.98 1.87
CA ILE A 105 -3.87 0.72 2.53
C ILE A 105 -4.05 1.00 4.02
N ARG A 106 -5.21 0.61 4.57
CA ARG A 106 -5.49 0.75 6.01
C ARG A 106 -4.46 0.01 6.83
N ARG A 107 -4.08 0.60 7.96
CA ARG A 107 -3.18 -0.04 8.92
C ARG A 107 -3.67 -1.43 9.37
N GLU A 108 -4.97 -1.57 9.64
CA GLU A 108 -5.59 -2.85 10.04
C GLU A 108 -5.27 -3.99 9.06
N VAL A 109 -5.22 -3.68 7.75
CA VAL A 109 -4.92 -4.67 6.70
C VAL A 109 -3.45 -5.03 6.71
N LEU A 110 -2.56 -4.06 6.96
CA LEU A 110 -1.12 -4.32 7.07
C LEU A 110 -0.85 -5.25 8.26
N GLU A 111 -1.50 -4.98 9.40
CA GLU A 111 -1.42 -5.79 10.62
C GLU A 111 -2.00 -7.19 10.41
N GLU A 112 -3.15 -7.32 9.71
CA GLU A 112 -3.73 -8.61 9.34
C GLU A 112 -2.77 -9.44 8.46
N LEU A 113 -1.99 -8.76 7.62
CA LEU A 113 -0.97 -9.37 6.75
C LEU A 113 0.37 -9.59 7.46
N GLY A 114 0.53 -9.14 8.71
CA GLY A 114 1.78 -9.27 9.48
C GLY A 114 2.88 -8.29 9.08
N PHE A 115 2.56 -7.20 8.40
CA PHE A 115 3.52 -6.16 8.05
C PHE A 115 3.43 -4.97 9.01
N ASP A 116 4.58 -4.61 9.60
CA ASP A 116 4.70 -3.41 10.42
C ASP A 116 5.68 -2.41 9.77
N PHE A 117 5.10 -1.38 9.14
CA PHE A 117 5.84 -0.23 8.60
C PHE A 117 5.96 0.91 9.62
N SER A 118 5.56 0.71 10.87
CA SER A 118 5.91 1.65 11.91
C SER A 118 7.43 1.67 12.02
N ASN A 119 8.04 2.82 11.71
CA ASN A 119 9.45 3.00 11.99
C ASN A 119 9.60 3.26 13.49
N SER A 120 9.35 2.22 14.29
CA SER A 120 9.52 2.19 15.73
C SER A 120 11.01 2.06 16.09
N TYR A 121 11.85 2.89 15.48
CA TYR A 121 13.09 3.29 16.16
C TYR A 121 12.75 4.44 17.11
N ASN A 122 12.00 4.10 18.16
CA ASN A 122 11.95 4.92 19.35
C ASN A 122 12.72 4.18 20.44
N PRO A 123 14.06 4.37 20.56
CA PRO A 123 14.82 3.82 21.68
C PRO A 123 14.39 4.39 23.04
N ASN A 124 13.48 5.38 23.07
CA ASN A 124 12.96 5.99 24.29
C ASN A 124 11.47 5.70 24.49
N SER A 125 11.08 4.41 24.45
CA SER A 125 9.89 3.97 25.18
C SER A 125 10.33 3.61 26.61
N ASP A 126 10.89 4.58 27.32
CA ASP A 126 11.10 4.48 28.77
C ASP A 126 9.73 4.56 29.45
N TYR A 127 9.30 3.40 29.95
CA TYR A 127 8.32 3.26 31.02
C TYR A 127 8.93 3.70 32.35
#